data_AF-A0A956JLG9-F1
#
_entry.id   AF-A0A956JLG9-F1
#
_cell.length_a   1.000
_cell.length_b   1.000
_cell.length_c   1.000
_cell.angle_alpha   90.00
_cell.angle_beta   90.00
_cell.angle_gamma   90.00
#
_symmetry.space_group_name_H-M   'P 1'
#
loop_
_entity.id
_entity.type
_entity.pdbx_description
1 polymer ?
#
loop_
_entity_poly.entity_id
_entity_poly.type
_entity_poly.pdbx_seq_one_letter_code
_entity_poly.pdbx_strand_id
1 'polypeptide(L)'
;MTDPTLRRRVILLAAVAVTTTLLVLLVALRRDKLRAVLGTDQPGAGAPLALRLAFPADPAALARIDHARVHRTLWPAWVKLRHGTGADGAEARAAFAALRGALGGERNLTALLDELARRVAGDLRVEAARLLYLCWAWSAYLARYDKPWRLVGGLRRGKRPRDDLFYVKTYRVLHRVKKPQPLWVVRRVDPFDLGPEAATQASAEEGAFVVVGAVERFAVERLWPLLDARADAELFDAERSFARLLRPIVARALPRAAHAALRDSVGDRLVLRQTARLINARARCGSRFRLGAMPWWGLSTADEAALRDAVSRSRDDARCPEIKKAEERSLLAASDRLAKRAGLRAAVGALVSWLARGAAREALVELEAIKANCHCHKCLGLDPRAQPRLAALLSMLAHPEH
;
A
#
# COMPACT_ATOMS: atom_id res chain seq x y z
N MET A 1 35.01 0.88 -47.09
CA MET A 1 34.04 1.88 -46.58
C MET A 1 33.15 1.19 -45.55
N THR A 2 33.47 1.31 -44.26
CA THR A 2 32.67 0.73 -43.18
C THR A 2 31.53 1.66 -42.83
N ASP A 3 30.30 1.17 -42.98
CA ASP A 3 29.07 1.91 -42.71
C ASP A 3 29.07 2.46 -41.26
N PRO A 4 29.08 3.80 -41.09
CA PRO A 4 29.12 4.44 -39.77
C PRO A 4 27.88 4.13 -38.93
N THR A 5 26.77 3.71 -39.54
CA THR A 5 25.55 3.33 -38.83
C THR A 5 25.68 1.95 -38.16
N LEU A 6 26.42 1.03 -38.77
CA LEU A 6 26.68 -0.30 -38.21
C LEU A 6 27.58 -0.20 -36.97
N ARG A 7 28.62 0.64 -37.04
CA ARG A 7 29.55 0.89 -35.94
C ARG A 7 28.85 1.51 -34.73
N ARG A 8 27.88 2.42 -34.95
CA ARG A 8 27.04 2.98 -33.89
C ARG A 8 26.12 1.94 -33.24
N ARG A 9 25.51 1.04 -34.03
CA ARG A 9 24.62 -0.02 -33.51
C ARG A 9 25.37 -1.04 -32.65
N VAL A 10 26.58 -1.42 -33.07
CA VAL A 10 27.42 -2.37 -32.32
C VAL A 10 27.92 -1.76 -31.00
N ILE A 11 28.31 -0.49 -30.99
CA ILE A 11 28.71 0.21 -29.76
C ILE A 11 27.52 0.36 -28.81
N LEU A 12 26.31 0.64 -29.33
CA LEU A 12 25.10 0.71 -28.51
C LEU A 12 24.75 -0.65 -27.88
N LEU A 13 24.84 -1.73 -28.66
CA LEU A 13 24.57 -3.09 -28.18
C LEU A 13 25.60 -3.55 -27.15
N ALA A 14 26.88 -3.25 -27.36
CA ALA A 14 27.95 -3.55 -26.40
C ALA A 14 27.79 -2.75 -25.10
N ALA A 15 27.44 -1.46 -25.19
CA ALA A 15 27.15 -0.63 -24.02
C ALA A 15 25.93 -1.16 -23.25
N VAL A 16 24.85 -1.55 -23.93
CA VAL A 16 23.68 -2.18 -23.30
C VAL A 16 24.07 -3.50 -22.63
N ALA A 17 24.84 -4.37 -23.29
CA ALA A 17 25.26 -5.65 -22.72
C ALA A 17 26.14 -5.49 -21.47
N VAL A 18 27.13 -4.57 -21.51
CA VAL A 18 28.02 -4.30 -20.36
C VAL A 18 27.24 -3.69 -19.20
N THR A 19 26.35 -2.74 -19.47
CA THR A 19 25.50 -2.12 -18.43
C THR A 19 24.57 -3.16 -17.81
N THR A 20 23.99 -4.05 -18.62
CA THR A 20 23.13 -5.15 -18.13
C THR A 20 23.92 -6.15 -17.28
N THR A 21 25.15 -6.47 -17.66
CA THR A 21 25.99 -7.46 -16.93
C THR A 21 26.50 -6.92 -15.60
N LEU A 22 26.93 -5.65 -15.53
CA LEU A 22 27.32 -5.00 -14.27
C LEU A 22 26.13 -4.86 -13.31
N LEU A 23 24.95 -4.61 -13.85
CA LEU A 23 23.68 -4.53 -13.11
C LEU A 23 23.29 -5.90 -12.55
N VAL A 24 23.51 -6.99 -13.29
CA VAL A 24 23.30 -8.37 -12.84
C VAL A 24 24.24 -8.74 -11.68
N LEU A 25 25.53 -8.38 -11.75
CA LEU A 25 26.52 -8.69 -10.72
C LEU A 25 26.26 -7.93 -9.40
N LEU A 26 25.84 -6.66 -9.49
CA LEU A 26 25.47 -5.83 -8.34
C LEU A 26 24.14 -6.26 -7.69
N VAL A 27 23.23 -6.85 -8.47
CA VAL A 27 21.95 -7.42 -7.99
C VAL A 27 22.17 -8.71 -7.19
N ALA A 28 23.09 -9.58 -7.63
CA ALA A 28 23.43 -10.80 -6.91
C ALA A 28 23.99 -10.50 -5.50
N LEU A 29 24.87 -9.51 -5.39
CA LEU A 29 25.51 -9.11 -4.12
C LEU A 29 24.58 -8.38 -3.14
N ARG A 30 23.43 -7.85 -3.59
CA ARG A 30 22.47 -7.09 -2.74
C ARG A 30 21.23 -7.90 -2.30
N ARG A 31 21.04 -9.10 -2.83
CA ARG A 31 19.91 -10.00 -2.55
C ARG A 31 19.85 -10.46 -1.09
N ASP A 32 20.99 -10.63 -0.42
CA ASP A 32 21.05 -11.09 0.96
C ASP A 32 20.70 -10.02 1.99
N LYS A 33 20.84 -8.73 1.65
CA LYS A 33 20.48 -7.61 2.55
C LYS A 33 19.01 -7.22 2.48
N LEU A 34 18.33 -7.42 1.35
CA LEU A 34 16.91 -7.03 1.19
C LEU A 34 15.92 -8.06 1.75
N ARG A 35 16.26 -9.36 1.72
CA ARG A 35 15.49 -10.43 2.39
C ARG A 35 15.32 -10.19 3.90
N ALA A 36 16.29 -9.51 4.52
CA ALA A 36 16.25 -9.14 5.94
C ALA A 36 15.34 -7.94 6.27
N VAL A 37 14.96 -7.11 5.28
CA VAL A 37 14.20 -5.86 5.52
C VAL A 37 12.75 -5.97 5.10
N LEU A 38 12.44 -6.75 4.06
CA LEU A 38 11.09 -6.89 3.52
C LEU A 38 10.34 -8.15 3.96
N GLY A 39 10.92 -8.97 4.85
CA GLY A 39 10.23 -10.13 5.43
C GLY A 39 9.52 -10.93 4.35
N THR A 40 10.28 -11.57 3.46
CA THR A 40 9.70 -12.67 2.68
C THR A 40 9.41 -13.78 3.66
N ASP A 41 8.21 -13.73 4.23
CA ASP A 41 7.54 -14.81 4.91
C ASP A 41 7.49 -15.98 3.92
N GLN A 42 8.36 -16.97 4.12
CA GLN A 42 8.03 -18.33 3.71
C GLN A 42 7.43 -19.04 4.93
N PRO A 43 6.21 -19.54 4.81
CA PRO A 43 5.91 -20.92 5.14
C PRO A 43 5.94 -21.76 3.85
N GLY A 44 6.44 -22.98 3.97
CA GLY A 44 6.59 -23.91 2.87
C GLY A 44 5.23 -24.32 2.27
N ALA A 45 5.30 -24.74 1.00
CA ALA A 45 4.21 -25.42 0.30
C ALA A 45 3.64 -26.55 1.15
N GLY A 46 2.55 -26.27 1.85
CA GLY A 46 1.83 -27.21 2.70
C GLY A 46 0.50 -27.59 2.05
N ALA A 47 0.05 -28.81 2.32
CA ALA A 47 -1.28 -29.30 1.98
C ALA A 47 -2.38 -28.26 2.32
N PRO A 48 -3.53 -28.28 1.61
CA PRO A 48 -4.61 -27.31 1.84
C PRO A 48 -4.96 -27.25 3.33
N LEU A 49 -4.79 -26.06 3.93
CA LEU A 49 -5.12 -25.83 5.33
C LEU A 49 -6.61 -26.10 5.53
N ALA A 50 -6.94 -27.06 6.39
CA ALA A 50 -8.32 -27.35 6.78
C ALA A 50 -8.68 -26.56 8.02
N LEU A 51 -9.77 -25.81 7.97
CA LEU A 51 -10.28 -25.08 9.13
C LEU A 51 -10.84 -26.08 10.15
N ARG A 52 -10.16 -26.26 11.28
CA ARG A 52 -10.62 -27.08 12.40
C ARG A 52 -11.23 -26.16 13.47
N LEU A 53 -12.54 -26.25 13.67
CA LEU A 53 -13.24 -25.51 14.73
C LEU A 53 -13.08 -26.25 16.05
N ALA A 54 -12.76 -25.50 17.11
CA ALA A 54 -12.67 -26.06 18.46
C ALA A 54 -14.05 -26.23 19.10
N PHE A 55 -15.04 -25.46 18.65
CA PHE A 55 -16.41 -25.46 19.16
C PHE A 55 -17.42 -25.47 18.02
N PRO A 56 -18.66 -25.95 18.27
CA PRO A 56 -19.77 -25.69 17.36
C PRO A 56 -19.88 -24.19 17.05
N ALA A 57 -20.17 -23.87 15.80
CA ALA A 57 -20.31 -22.47 15.41
C ALA A 57 -21.58 -21.86 15.99
N ASP A 58 -21.48 -20.61 16.44
CA ASP A 58 -22.61 -19.80 16.89
C ASP A 58 -22.75 -18.57 15.98
N PRO A 59 -23.56 -18.66 14.92
CA PRO A 59 -23.78 -17.54 14.00
C PRO A 59 -24.40 -16.32 14.68
N ALA A 60 -25.18 -16.52 15.75
CA ALA A 60 -25.83 -15.44 16.48
C ALA A 60 -24.81 -14.64 17.30
N ALA A 61 -23.90 -15.32 18.01
CA ALA A 61 -22.76 -14.64 18.65
C ALA A 61 -21.90 -13.90 17.64
N LEU A 62 -21.59 -14.53 16.50
CA LEU A 62 -20.79 -13.92 15.45
C LEU A 62 -21.44 -12.67 14.83
N ALA A 63 -22.77 -12.64 14.75
CA ALA A 63 -23.52 -11.49 14.24
C ALA A 63 -23.55 -10.30 15.21
N ARG A 64 -23.46 -10.54 16.53
CA ARG A 64 -23.43 -9.49 17.56
C ARG A 64 -22.09 -8.76 17.67
N ILE A 65 -21.02 -9.33 17.11
CA ILE A 65 -19.69 -8.71 17.16
C ILE A 65 -19.67 -7.44 16.28
N ASP A 66 -19.23 -6.33 16.85
CA ASP A 66 -18.82 -5.15 16.08
C ASP A 66 -17.47 -5.43 15.39
N HIS A 67 -17.55 -6.10 14.24
CA HIS A 67 -16.37 -6.47 13.46
C HIS A 67 -15.57 -5.26 12.98
N ALA A 68 -16.23 -4.10 12.79
CA ALA A 68 -15.54 -2.89 12.39
C ALA A 68 -14.65 -2.39 13.51
N ARG A 69 -15.15 -2.29 14.74
CA ARG A 69 -14.34 -1.92 15.90
C ARG A 69 -13.22 -2.93 16.16
N VAL A 70 -13.51 -4.23 16.05
CA VAL A 70 -12.51 -5.30 16.21
C VAL A 70 -11.33 -5.12 15.24
N HIS A 71 -11.59 -4.99 13.94
CA HIS A 71 -10.54 -4.97 12.91
C HIS A 71 -9.90 -3.58 12.70
N ARG A 72 -10.63 -2.49 12.91
CA ARG A 72 -10.11 -1.12 12.72
C ARG A 72 -9.37 -0.58 13.92
N THR A 73 -9.79 -0.98 15.13
CA THR A 73 -9.33 -0.34 16.37
C THR A 73 -8.62 -1.33 17.28
N LEU A 74 -9.28 -2.44 17.65
CA LEU A 74 -8.79 -3.30 18.72
C LEU A 74 -7.60 -4.17 18.29
N TRP A 75 -7.67 -4.78 17.10
CA TRP A 75 -6.54 -5.52 16.52
C TRP A 75 -5.28 -4.65 16.37
N PRO A 76 -5.35 -3.47 15.70
CA PRO A 76 -4.17 -2.63 15.55
C PRO A 76 -3.63 -2.10 16.88
N ALA A 77 -4.50 -1.75 17.84
CA ALA A 77 -4.09 -1.28 19.15
C ALA A 77 -3.28 -2.33 19.90
N TRP A 78 -3.78 -3.57 19.98
CA TRP A 78 -3.08 -4.66 20.66
C TRP A 78 -1.70 -4.94 20.02
N VAL A 79 -1.65 -5.03 18.70
CA VAL A 79 -0.40 -5.30 17.96
C VAL A 79 0.60 -4.17 18.16
N LYS A 80 0.17 -2.90 18.06
CA LYS A 80 1.04 -1.74 18.28
C LYS A 80 1.63 -1.73 19.69
N LEU A 81 0.79 -1.87 20.72
CA LEU A 81 1.20 -1.79 22.13
C LEU A 81 2.12 -2.93 22.53
N ARG A 82 1.94 -4.12 21.95
CA ARG A 82 2.81 -5.27 22.17
C ARG A 82 4.27 -5.02 21.72
N HIS A 83 4.46 -4.18 20.70
CA HIS A 83 5.79 -3.90 20.14
C HIS A 83 6.45 -2.64 20.72
N GLY A 84 5.76 -1.89 21.58
CA GLY A 84 6.31 -0.73 22.27
C GLY A 84 7.33 -1.13 23.34
N THR A 85 8.40 -0.36 23.48
CA THR A 85 9.50 -0.63 24.43
C THR A 85 9.32 0.10 25.79
N GLY A 86 8.10 0.45 26.20
CA GLY A 86 7.89 1.25 27.42
C GLY A 86 6.56 1.00 28.13
N ALA A 87 6.65 1.07 29.47
CA ALA A 87 5.66 0.81 30.52
C ALA A 87 5.06 -0.61 30.50
N ASP A 88 5.07 -1.28 31.66
CA ASP A 88 4.69 -2.67 31.88
C ASP A 88 3.59 -3.15 30.95
N GLY A 89 3.67 -4.39 30.46
CA GLY A 89 2.71 -4.99 29.53
C GLY A 89 1.22 -4.97 29.95
N ALA A 90 0.86 -4.28 31.04
CA ALA A 90 -0.47 -3.84 31.42
C ALA A 90 -1.24 -3.17 30.29
N GLU A 91 -0.68 -2.23 29.54
CA GLU A 91 -1.40 -1.59 28.40
C GLU A 91 -1.70 -2.61 27.29
N ALA A 92 -0.72 -3.44 26.94
CA ALA A 92 -0.91 -4.52 25.98
C ALA A 92 -1.91 -5.58 26.47
N ARG A 93 -1.91 -5.91 27.77
CA ARG A 93 -2.89 -6.80 28.42
C ARG A 93 -4.29 -6.19 28.43
N ALA A 94 -4.42 -4.90 28.70
CA ALA A 94 -5.71 -4.19 28.65
C ALA A 94 -6.26 -4.15 27.21
N ALA A 95 -5.40 -3.86 26.22
CA ALA A 95 -5.78 -3.90 24.81
C ALA A 95 -6.18 -5.32 24.36
N PHE A 96 -5.47 -6.35 24.83
CA PHE A 96 -5.85 -7.75 24.60
C PHE A 96 -7.20 -8.09 25.25
N ALA A 97 -7.42 -7.70 26.50
CA ALA A 97 -8.68 -7.93 27.20
C ALA A 97 -9.85 -7.22 26.51
N ALA A 98 -9.65 -6.00 26.02
CA ALA A 98 -10.65 -5.27 25.23
C ALA A 98 -10.95 -5.96 23.89
N LEU A 99 -9.93 -6.43 23.19
CA LEU A 99 -10.09 -7.20 21.94
C LEU A 99 -10.85 -8.51 22.19
N ARG A 100 -10.45 -9.28 23.22
CA ARG A 100 -11.12 -10.52 23.64
C ARG A 100 -12.57 -10.28 24.03
N GLY A 101 -12.83 -9.25 24.85
CA GLY A 101 -14.18 -8.89 25.30
C GLY A 101 -15.10 -8.49 24.15
N ALA A 102 -14.58 -7.82 23.12
CA ALA A 102 -15.34 -7.42 21.94
C ALA A 102 -15.81 -8.60 21.07
N LEU A 103 -15.25 -9.81 21.26
CA LEU A 103 -15.72 -11.03 20.58
C LEU A 103 -17.02 -11.58 21.18
N GLY A 104 -17.54 -10.98 22.25
CA GLY A 104 -18.92 -11.19 22.70
C GLY A 104 -19.28 -12.64 23.03
N GLY A 105 -18.29 -13.45 23.42
CA GLY A 105 -18.46 -14.87 23.74
C GLY A 105 -18.43 -15.82 22.55
N GLU A 106 -18.13 -15.35 21.32
CA GLU A 106 -17.93 -16.23 20.17
C GLU A 106 -16.67 -17.10 20.40
N ARG A 107 -16.90 -18.39 20.64
CA ARG A 107 -15.89 -19.29 21.23
C ARG A 107 -14.74 -19.61 20.28
N ASN A 108 -15.01 -19.73 18.98
CA ASN A 108 -13.98 -20.10 18.00
C ASN A 108 -12.97 -18.97 17.79
N LEU A 109 -13.42 -17.73 17.55
CA LEU A 109 -12.56 -16.55 17.44
C LEU A 109 -11.81 -16.28 18.74
N THR A 110 -12.49 -16.45 19.88
CA THR A 110 -11.89 -16.31 21.22
C THR A 110 -10.74 -17.32 21.41
N ALA A 111 -10.94 -18.58 21.03
CA ALA A 111 -9.91 -19.61 21.14
C ALA A 111 -8.73 -19.37 20.19
N LEU A 112 -8.99 -18.94 18.94
CA LEU A 112 -7.94 -18.55 17.99
C LEU A 112 -7.11 -17.39 18.53
N LEU A 113 -7.77 -16.35 19.07
CA LEU A 113 -7.11 -15.18 19.65
C LEU A 113 -6.25 -15.55 20.87
N ASP A 114 -6.76 -16.39 21.76
CA ASP A 114 -6.01 -16.85 22.93
C ASP A 114 -4.78 -17.66 22.57
N GLU A 115 -4.94 -18.58 21.62
CA GLU A 115 -3.81 -19.38 21.15
C GLU A 115 -2.76 -18.49 20.50
N LEU A 116 -3.19 -17.52 19.69
CA LEU A 116 -2.30 -16.54 19.08
C LEU A 116 -1.54 -15.75 20.17
N ALA A 117 -2.25 -15.21 21.17
CA ALA A 117 -1.62 -14.43 22.23
C ALA A 117 -0.58 -15.22 23.03
N ARG A 118 -0.88 -16.49 23.37
CA ARG A 118 0.08 -17.40 24.02
C ARG A 118 1.30 -17.65 23.15
N ARG A 119 1.12 -17.97 21.86
CA ARG A 119 2.22 -18.37 20.97
C ARG A 119 3.16 -17.23 20.60
N VAL A 120 2.63 -16.03 20.38
CA VAL A 120 3.49 -14.88 20.06
C VAL A 120 4.35 -14.50 21.30
N ALA A 121 4.01 -14.96 22.51
CA ALA A 121 4.86 -14.76 23.70
C ALA A 121 6.07 -15.72 23.76
N GLY A 122 6.10 -16.76 22.92
CA GLY A 122 7.22 -17.69 22.77
C GLY A 122 8.21 -17.28 21.68
N ASP A 123 9.03 -18.23 21.22
CA ASP A 123 9.97 -18.01 20.11
C ASP A 123 9.20 -17.92 18.78
N LEU A 124 9.18 -16.71 18.20
CA LEU A 124 8.44 -16.43 16.97
C LEU A 124 8.94 -17.22 15.76
N ARG A 125 10.20 -17.67 15.75
CA ARG A 125 10.75 -18.47 14.65
C ARG A 125 10.17 -19.87 14.67
N VAL A 126 10.10 -20.47 15.86
CA VAL A 126 9.51 -21.79 16.07
C VAL A 126 8.01 -21.73 15.81
N GLU A 127 7.35 -20.67 16.26
CA GLU A 127 5.90 -20.53 16.19
C GLU A 127 5.39 -19.99 14.83
N ALA A 128 6.27 -19.58 13.92
CA ALA A 128 5.93 -18.85 12.69
C ALA A 128 4.77 -19.49 11.90
N ALA A 129 4.89 -20.76 11.56
CA ALA A 129 3.88 -21.47 10.76
C ALA A 129 2.51 -21.50 11.47
N ARG A 130 2.50 -21.69 12.80
CA ARG A 130 1.27 -21.77 13.58
C ARG A 130 0.64 -20.39 13.77
N LEU A 131 1.44 -19.34 13.95
CA LEU A 131 0.95 -17.96 14.01
C LEU A 131 0.27 -17.53 12.70
N LEU A 132 0.90 -17.84 11.56
CA LEU A 132 0.33 -17.58 10.24
C LEU A 132 -0.96 -18.40 10.03
N TYR A 133 -0.97 -19.68 10.43
CA TYR A 133 -2.17 -20.51 10.41
C TYR A 133 -3.32 -19.90 11.23
N LEU A 134 -3.05 -19.36 12.43
CA LEU A 134 -4.10 -18.79 13.28
C LEU A 134 -4.73 -17.54 12.65
N CYS A 135 -3.94 -16.69 11.98
CA CYS A 135 -4.46 -15.57 11.20
C CYS A 135 -5.28 -16.03 9.98
N TRP A 136 -4.81 -17.05 9.28
CA TRP A 136 -5.56 -17.67 8.19
C TRP A 136 -6.88 -18.26 8.68
N ALA A 137 -6.86 -18.99 9.81
CA ALA A 137 -8.03 -19.66 10.38
C ALA A 137 -9.09 -18.64 10.84
N TRP A 138 -8.66 -17.52 11.42
CA TRP A 138 -9.52 -16.37 11.72
C TRP A 138 -10.27 -15.90 10.47
N SER A 139 -9.52 -15.64 9.41
CA SER A 139 -10.06 -15.19 8.12
C SER A 139 -10.98 -16.22 7.46
N ALA A 140 -10.60 -17.49 7.50
CA ALA A 140 -11.39 -18.59 6.95
C ALA A 140 -12.70 -18.78 7.71
N TYR A 141 -12.68 -18.63 9.04
CA TYR A 141 -13.88 -18.66 9.87
C TYR A 141 -14.84 -17.53 9.50
N LEU A 142 -14.35 -16.29 9.45
CA LEU A 142 -15.16 -15.14 9.05
C LEU A 142 -15.74 -15.28 7.63
N ALA A 143 -14.94 -15.77 6.69
CA ALA A 143 -15.39 -16.01 5.31
C ALA A 143 -16.44 -17.13 5.19
N ARG A 144 -16.41 -18.14 6.07
CA ARG A 144 -17.41 -19.22 6.11
C ARG A 144 -18.81 -18.72 6.50
N TYR A 145 -18.88 -17.61 7.23
CA TYR A 145 -20.12 -16.97 7.70
C TYR A 145 -20.34 -15.59 7.08
N ASP A 146 -19.82 -15.39 5.86
CA ASP A 146 -20.01 -14.20 5.02
C ASP A 146 -19.69 -12.87 5.73
N LYS A 147 -18.71 -12.89 6.66
CA LYS A 147 -18.22 -11.66 7.28
C LYS A 147 -17.12 -11.06 6.38
N PRO A 148 -17.22 -9.77 5.99
CA PRO A 148 -16.34 -9.16 4.99
C PRO A 148 -15.03 -8.66 5.60
N TRP A 149 -14.36 -9.49 6.40
CA TRP A 149 -13.16 -9.11 7.15
C TRP A 149 -12.09 -10.18 7.02
N ARG A 150 -10.84 -9.72 6.98
CA ARG A 150 -9.68 -10.59 6.85
C ARG A 150 -8.54 -10.09 7.73
N LEU A 151 -7.83 -11.04 8.31
CA LEU A 151 -6.61 -10.85 9.08
C LEU A 151 -5.48 -11.59 8.36
N VAL A 152 -4.41 -10.87 8.03
CA VAL A 152 -3.21 -11.43 7.41
C VAL A 152 -2.07 -11.28 8.39
N GLY A 153 -1.48 -12.39 8.82
CA GLY A 153 -0.29 -12.39 9.69
C GLY A 153 0.98 -12.24 8.88
N GLY A 154 2.05 -11.76 9.51
CA GLY A 154 3.39 -11.79 8.94
C GLY A 154 4.46 -11.74 10.02
N LEU A 155 5.66 -12.22 9.68
CA LEU A 155 6.79 -12.25 10.58
C LEU A 155 7.99 -11.53 9.96
N ARG A 156 8.38 -10.41 10.58
CA ARG A 156 9.63 -9.73 10.23
C ARG A 156 10.75 -10.29 11.11
N ARG A 157 11.70 -10.98 10.48
CA ARG A 157 12.90 -11.47 11.16
C ARG A 157 13.88 -10.33 11.39
N GLY A 158 14.32 -10.19 12.64
CA GLY A 158 15.37 -9.25 13.00
C GLY A 158 16.75 -9.92 12.97
N LYS A 159 17.79 -9.14 13.28
CA LYS A 159 19.18 -9.65 13.31
C LYS A 159 19.36 -10.67 14.43
N ARG A 160 18.68 -10.47 15.56
CA ARG A 160 18.65 -11.38 16.70
C ARG A 160 17.22 -11.90 16.91
N PRO A 161 17.00 -13.09 17.50
CA PRO A 161 15.66 -13.61 17.76
C PRO A 161 14.74 -12.64 18.52
N ARG A 162 15.30 -11.91 19.50
CA ARG A 162 14.58 -10.86 20.25
C ARG A 162 14.09 -9.67 19.40
N ASP A 163 14.64 -9.50 18.21
CA ASP A 163 14.30 -8.43 17.27
C ASP A 163 13.22 -8.89 16.26
N ASP A 164 12.80 -10.16 16.32
CA ASP A 164 11.73 -10.68 15.48
C ASP A 164 10.39 -10.05 15.87
N LEU A 165 9.57 -9.77 14.85
CA LEU A 165 8.33 -9.03 14.99
C LEU A 165 7.21 -9.78 14.27
N PHE A 166 6.26 -10.32 15.03
CA PHE A 166 5.00 -10.78 14.49
C PHE A 166 4.03 -9.61 14.35
N TYR A 167 3.55 -9.34 13.15
CA TYR A 167 2.60 -8.28 12.88
C TYR A 167 1.34 -8.84 12.21
N VAL A 168 0.25 -8.08 12.26
CA VAL A 168 -0.97 -8.40 11.51
C VAL A 168 -1.43 -7.20 10.70
N LYS A 169 -2.04 -7.49 9.55
CA LYS A 169 -2.70 -6.52 8.68
C LYS A 169 -4.19 -6.85 8.69
N THR A 170 -5.03 -5.83 8.86
CA THR A 170 -6.49 -6.01 8.86
C THR A 170 -7.10 -5.41 7.61
N TYR A 171 -8.00 -6.16 6.99
CA TYR A 171 -8.64 -5.81 5.74
C TYR A 171 -10.15 -5.92 5.84
N ARG A 172 -10.85 -4.97 5.23
CA ARG A 172 -12.24 -5.14 4.81
C ARG A 172 -12.25 -5.72 3.40
N VAL A 173 -12.92 -6.85 3.21
CA VAL A 173 -13.14 -7.45 1.91
C VAL A 173 -14.24 -6.67 1.20
N LEU A 174 -13.94 -6.16 0.00
CA LEU A 174 -14.89 -5.44 -0.84
C LEU A 174 -15.51 -6.37 -1.88
N HIS A 175 -14.68 -7.23 -2.46
CA HIS A 175 -15.11 -8.21 -3.45
C HIS A 175 -14.21 -9.44 -3.41
N ARG A 176 -14.76 -10.60 -3.80
CA ARG A 176 -14.04 -11.86 -3.91
C ARG A 176 -14.37 -12.51 -5.25
N VAL A 177 -13.37 -12.67 -6.11
CA VAL A 177 -13.48 -13.48 -7.31
C VAL A 177 -13.03 -14.89 -6.95
N LYS A 178 -13.90 -15.89 -7.13
CA LYS A 178 -13.66 -17.27 -6.66
C LYS A 178 -12.94 -18.16 -7.68
N LYS A 179 -13.03 -17.87 -8.99
CA LYS A 179 -12.53 -18.72 -10.08
C LYS A 179 -11.86 -17.87 -11.17
N PRO A 180 -10.82 -18.38 -11.88
CA PRO A 180 -10.18 -19.69 -11.69
C PRO A 180 -9.30 -19.77 -10.43
N GLN A 181 -8.88 -18.63 -9.88
CA GLN A 181 -8.11 -18.54 -8.63
C GLN A 181 -8.75 -17.52 -7.68
N PRO A 182 -8.63 -17.68 -6.35
CA PRO A 182 -9.18 -16.72 -5.40
C PRO A 182 -8.42 -15.39 -5.50
N LEU A 183 -9.12 -14.35 -5.95
CA LEU A 183 -8.67 -12.96 -5.93
C LEU A 183 -9.55 -12.16 -4.97
N TRP A 184 -8.91 -11.46 -4.05
CA TRP A 184 -9.55 -10.63 -3.06
C TRP A 184 -9.31 -9.16 -3.37
N VAL A 185 -10.38 -8.41 -3.58
CA VAL A 185 -10.34 -6.95 -3.64
C VAL A 185 -10.61 -6.45 -2.23
N VAL A 186 -9.60 -5.83 -1.63
CA VAL A 186 -9.60 -5.49 -0.20
C VAL A 186 -9.26 -4.03 0.02
N ARG A 187 -9.73 -3.49 1.16
CA ARG A 187 -9.28 -2.22 1.71
C ARG A 187 -8.62 -2.49 3.05
N ARG A 188 -7.34 -2.12 3.19
CA ARG A 188 -6.68 -2.15 4.50
C ARG A 188 -7.33 -1.14 5.43
N VAL A 189 -7.51 -1.52 6.70
CA VAL A 189 -8.23 -0.66 7.66
C VAL A 189 -7.44 -0.36 8.92
N ASP A 190 -6.30 -1.01 9.14
CA ASP A 190 -5.37 -0.62 10.20
C ASP A 190 -4.61 0.67 9.82
N PRO A 191 -4.13 1.44 10.82
CA PRO A 191 -3.54 2.76 10.60
C PRO A 191 -2.08 2.71 10.11
N PHE A 192 -1.53 1.52 9.84
CA PHE A 192 -0.14 1.42 9.41
C PHE A 192 0.02 1.83 7.95
N ASP A 193 0.94 2.75 7.71
CA ASP A 193 1.12 3.32 6.40
C ASP A 193 1.69 2.28 5.41
N LEU A 194 1.10 2.21 4.22
CA LEU A 194 1.51 1.31 3.17
C LEU A 194 2.20 2.06 2.04
N GLY A 195 3.44 1.67 1.74
CA GLY A 195 4.05 2.04 0.48
C GLY A 195 3.28 1.41 -0.70
N PRO A 196 3.50 1.93 -1.93
CA PRO A 196 2.81 1.47 -3.14
C PRO A 196 3.04 -0.02 -3.46
N GLU A 197 4.13 -0.61 -2.95
CA GLU A 197 4.41 -2.04 -3.05
C GLU A 197 3.35 -2.95 -2.42
N ALA A 198 2.46 -2.41 -1.60
CA ALA A 198 1.36 -3.17 -1.01
C ALA A 198 0.07 -3.14 -1.84
N ALA A 199 0.09 -2.57 -3.05
CA ALA A 199 -1.05 -2.58 -3.97
C ALA A 199 -1.45 -4.00 -4.39
N THR A 200 -0.46 -4.88 -4.53
CA THR A 200 -0.61 -6.30 -4.86
C THR A 200 0.05 -7.15 -3.78
N GLN A 201 -0.55 -8.30 -3.48
CA GLN A 201 0.05 -9.36 -2.65
C GLN A 201 -0.43 -10.70 -3.19
N ALA A 202 0.43 -11.71 -3.21
CA ALA A 202 0.05 -13.08 -3.53
C ALA A 202 0.70 -14.05 -2.55
N SER A 203 -0.03 -15.08 -2.14
CA SER A 203 0.54 -16.24 -1.47
C SER A 203 -0.21 -17.51 -1.84
N ALA A 204 0.46 -18.65 -1.76
CA ALA A 204 -0.14 -19.94 -2.06
C ALA A 204 -1.34 -20.24 -1.14
N GLU A 205 -1.23 -19.86 0.13
CA GLU A 205 -2.21 -20.15 1.18
C GLU A 205 -3.38 -19.16 1.20
N GLU A 206 -3.11 -17.89 0.90
CA GLU A 206 -4.09 -16.81 1.07
C GLU A 206 -4.75 -16.36 -0.24
N GLY A 207 -4.11 -16.65 -1.39
CA GLY A 207 -4.54 -16.24 -2.72
C GLY A 207 -3.96 -14.89 -3.15
N ALA A 208 -4.56 -14.30 -4.19
CA ALA A 208 -4.15 -13.02 -4.74
C ALA A 208 -4.96 -11.88 -4.10
N PHE A 209 -4.32 -10.72 -3.88
CA PHE A 209 -4.92 -9.54 -3.26
C PHE A 209 -4.68 -8.30 -4.11
N VAL A 210 -5.72 -7.47 -4.20
CA VAL A 210 -5.61 -6.08 -4.65
C VAL A 210 -6.06 -5.17 -3.52
N VAL A 211 -5.12 -4.38 -3.01
CA VAL A 211 -5.37 -3.43 -1.93
C VAL A 211 -5.76 -2.08 -2.53
N VAL A 212 -7.07 -1.84 -2.66
CA VAL A 212 -7.63 -0.68 -3.38
C VAL A 212 -7.12 0.65 -2.83
N GLY A 213 -6.92 0.77 -1.52
CA GLY A 213 -6.40 2.01 -0.93
C GLY A 213 -4.95 2.32 -1.34
N ALA A 214 -4.12 1.29 -1.55
CA ALA A 214 -2.76 1.47 -2.05
C ALA A 214 -2.76 1.79 -3.55
N VAL A 215 -3.65 1.16 -4.33
CA VAL A 215 -3.87 1.49 -5.75
C VAL A 215 -4.34 2.94 -5.90
N GLU A 216 -5.34 3.37 -5.12
CA GLU A 216 -5.86 4.74 -5.13
C GLU A 216 -4.77 5.74 -4.80
N ARG A 217 -4.04 5.51 -3.72
CA ARG A 217 -2.93 6.38 -3.33
C ARG A 217 -1.87 6.47 -4.42
N PHE A 218 -1.50 5.35 -5.02
CA PHE A 218 -0.53 5.35 -6.12
C PHE A 218 -1.05 6.13 -7.34
N ALA A 219 -2.30 5.89 -7.73
CA ALA A 219 -2.96 6.59 -8.83
C ALA A 219 -2.94 8.10 -8.62
N VAL A 220 -3.30 8.55 -7.42
CA VAL A 220 -3.44 9.96 -7.06
C VAL A 220 -2.10 10.65 -6.82
N GLU A 221 -1.19 10.01 -6.10
CA GLU A 221 0.06 10.64 -5.66
C GLU A 221 1.20 10.51 -6.66
N ARG A 222 1.17 9.46 -7.49
CA ARG A 222 2.25 9.16 -8.42
C ARG A 222 1.80 9.29 -9.86
N LEU A 223 0.67 8.69 -10.24
CA LEU A 223 0.31 8.61 -11.65
C LEU A 223 -0.33 9.89 -12.19
N TRP A 224 -1.34 10.41 -11.50
CA TRP A 224 -2.12 11.57 -11.93
C TRP A 224 -1.23 12.80 -12.21
N PRO A 225 -0.24 13.16 -11.38
CA PRO A 225 0.69 14.25 -11.70
C PRO A 225 1.46 14.06 -13.02
N LEU A 226 1.72 12.82 -13.46
CA LEU A 226 2.48 12.55 -14.69
C LEU A 226 1.64 12.75 -15.97
N LEU A 227 0.31 12.89 -15.85
CA LEU A 227 -0.60 12.95 -16.99
C LEU A 227 -0.52 14.28 -17.76
N ASP A 228 0.10 15.31 -17.19
CA ASP A 228 0.25 16.63 -17.81
C ASP A 228 1.72 17.03 -17.92
N ALA A 229 2.11 17.57 -19.07
CA ALA A 229 3.49 18.01 -19.33
C ALA A 229 3.92 19.20 -18.46
N ARG A 230 2.98 19.99 -17.93
CA ARG A 230 3.26 21.08 -16.97
C ARG A 230 3.94 20.57 -15.70
N ALA A 231 3.75 19.29 -15.35
CA ALA A 231 4.43 18.68 -14.23
C ALA A 231 5.91 18.34 -14.51
N ASP A 232 6.34 18.29 -15.78
CA ASP A 232 7.65 17.74 -16.17
C ASP A 232 8.83 18.49 -15.55
N ALA A 233 8.68 19.80 -15.32
CA ALA A 233 9.71 20.63 -14.69
C ALA A 233 10.05 20.19 -13.26
N GLU A 234 9.10 19.55 -12.58
CA GLU A 234 9.21 19.11 -11.18
C GLU A 234 9.64 17.64 -11.04
N LEU A 235 9.75 16.93 -12.17
CA LEU A 235 10.10 15.50 -12.22
C LEU A 235 11.59 15.32 -12.48
N PHE A 236 12.16 14.26 -11.87
CA PHE A 236 13.48 13.77 -12.23
C PHE A 236 13.49 13.22 -13.67
N ASP A 237 14.64 13.20 -14.32
CA ASP A 237 14.77 12.82 -15.74
C ASP A 237 14.19 11.43 -16.07
N ALA A 238 14.34 10.47 -15.16
CA ALA A 238 13.77 9.13 -15.30
C ALA A 238 12.24 9.14 -15.24
N GLU A 239 11.64 9.90 -14.29
CA GLU A 239 10.19 10.04 -14.16
C GLU A 239 9.61 10.81 -15.35
N ARG A 240 10.31 11.83 -15.85
CA ARG A 240 9.93 12.60 -17.05
C ARG A 240 9.92 11.73 -18.31
N SER A 241 10.96 10.92 -18.50
CA SER A 241 11.06 9.99 -19.63
C SER A 241 9.93 8.96 -19.60
N PHE A 242 9.63 8.45 -18.40
CA PHE A 242 8.51 7.56 -18.19
C PHE A 242 7.15 8.23 -18.45
N ALA A 243 6.95 9.47 -17.98
CA ALA A 243 5.71 10.22 -18.18
C ALA A 243 5.35 10.41 -19.66
N ARG A 244 6.36 10.65 -20.51
CA ARG A 244 6.18 10.76 -21.98
C ARG A 244 5.60 9.50 -22.59
N LEU A 245 6.05 8.32 -22.14
CA LEU A 245 5.53 7.03 -22.61
C LEU A 245 4.16 6.70 -22.02
N LEU A 246 3.93 7.11 -20.77
CA LEU A 246 2.71 6.82 -20.02
C LEU A 246 1.48 7.56 -20.58
N ARG A 247 1.61 8.86 -20.89
CA ARG A 247 0.49 9.71 -21.34
C ARG A 247 -0.35 9.10 -22.47
N PRO A 248 0.22 8.65 -23.61
CA PRO A 248 -0.57 8.04 -24.68
C PRO A 248 -1.20 6.69 -24.30
N ILE A 249 -0.65 5.97 -23.30
CA ILE A 249 -1.25 4.74 -22.79
C ILE A 249 -2.52 5.09 -21.99
N VAL A 250 -2.40 6.02 -21.05
CA VAL A 250 -3.53 6.45 -20.20
C VAL A 250 -4.63 7.13 -21.03
N ALA A 251 -4.26 7.94 -22.02
CA ALA A 251 -5.21 8.60 -22.91
C ALA A 251 -6.05 7.61 -23.73
N ARG A 252 -5.52 6.43 -24.05
CA ARG A 252 -6.24 5.35 -24.72
C ARG A 252 -7.08 4.51 -23.77
N ALA A 253 -6.58 4.25 -22.56
CA ALA A 253 -7.20 3.35 -21.59
C ALA A 253 -8.36 3.97 -20.79
N LEU A 254 -8.47 5.31 -20.76
CA LEU A 254 -9.51 6.00 -20.02
C LEU A 254 -10.54 6.64 -20.94
N PRO A 255 -11.81 6.78 -20.50
CA PRO A 255 -12.79 7.60 -21.19
C PRO A 255 -12.25 9.02 -21.42
N ARG A 256 -12.47 9.59 -22.61
CA ARG A 256 -11.93 10.91 -22.99
C ARG A 256 -12.23 11.99 -21.96
N ALA A 257 -13.46 12.03 -21.44
CA ALA A 257 -13.87 12.98 -20.40
C ALA A 257 -13.10 12.78 -19.07
N ALA A 258 -12.82 11.54 -18.68
CA ALA A 258 -12.04 11.23 -17.49
C ALA A 258 -10.57 11.65 -17.65
N HIS A 259 -9.96 11.32 -18.80
CA HIS A 259 -8.59 11.73 -19.10
C HIS A 259 -8.45 13.26 -19.11
N ALA A 260 -9.38 13.98 -19.76
CA ALA A 260 -9.40 15.44 -19.76
C ALA A 260 -9.54 16.02 -18.36
N ALA A 261 -10.49 15.54 -17.55
CA ALA A 261 -10.69 16.00 -16.18
C ALA A 261 -9.45 15.83 -15.32
N LEU A 262 -8.75 14.69 -15.43
CA LEU A 262 -7.49 14.43 -14.71
C LEU A 262 -6.39 15.37 -15.19
N ARG A 263 -6.16 15.48 -16.50
CA ARG A 263 -5.10 16.32 -17.07
C ARG A 263 -5.30 17.80 -16.68
N ASP A 264 -6.50 18.32 -16.87
CA ASP A 264 -6.81 19.74 -16.67
C ASP A 264 -6.76 20.16 -15.19
N SER A 265 -6.79 19.20 -14.27
CA SER A 265 -6.70 19.41 -12.82
C SER A 265 -5.31 19.12 -12.22
N VAL A 266 -4.33 18.67 -13.02
CA VAL A 266 -2.96 18.42 -12.53
C VAL A 266 -2.35 19.67 -11.91
N GLY A 267 -2.56 20.84 -12.50
CA GLY A 267 -2.03 22.10 -11.97
C GLY A 267 -2.48 22.37 -10.53
N ASP A 268 -3.78 22.23 -10.25
CA ASP A 268 -4.32 22.42 -8.90
C ASP A 268 -3.76 21.38 -7.92
N ARG A 269 -3.61 20.13 -8.38
CA ARG A 269 -3.00 19.06 -7.58
C ARG A 269 -1.54 19.34 -7.25
N LEU A 270 -0.76 19.87 -8.19
CA LEU A 270 0.63 20.24 -7.98
C LEU A 270 0.76 21.38 -6.96
N VAL A 271 -0.09 22.42 -7.09
CA VAL A 271 -0.13 23.54 -6.13
C VAL A 271 -0.36 23.01 -4.72
N LEU A 272 -1.38 22.18 -4.50
CA LEU A 272 -1.64 21.59 -3.18
C LEU A 272 -0.38 20.88 -2.62
N ARG A 273 0.21 19.99 -3.41
CA ARG A 273 1.37 19.18 -2.96
C ARG A 273 2.61 20.02 -2.66
N GLN A 274 2.92 20.98 -3.52
CA GLN A 274 4.09 21.85 -3.35
C GLN A 274 3.93 22.75 -2.14
N THR A 275 2.77 23.40 -1.99
CA THR A 275 2.53 24.28 -0.84
C THR A 275 2.55 23.50 0.48
N ALA A 276 1.96 22.30 0.54
CA ALA A 276 2.06 21.47 1.74
C ALA A 276 3.49 21.01 2.05
N ARG A 277 4.31 20.70 1.03
CA ARG A 277 5.75 20.39 1.23
C ARG A 277 6.50 21.58 1.80
N LEU A 278 6.26 22.80 1.28
CA LEU A 278 6.91 24.02 1.76
C LEU A 278 6.55 24.32 3.21
N ILE A 279 5.27 24.20 3.58
CA ILE A 279 4.80 24.38 4.95
C ILE A 279 5.43 23.33 5.88
N ASN A 280 5.37 22.05 5.50
CA ASN A 280 5.92 20.97 6.32
C ASN A 280 7.45 21.03 6.43
N ALA A 281 8.17 21.57 5.45
CA ALA A 281 9.62 21.77 5.52
C ALA A 281 10.06 22.80 6.59
N ARG A 282 9.16 23.70 7.01
CA ARG A 282 9.43 24.68 8.08
C ARG A 282 9.56 24.07 9.47
N ALA A 283 9.28 22.77 9.60
CA ALA A 283 9.75 21.96 10.72
C ALA A 283 11.19 22.29 11.13
N ARG A 284 12.05 22.47 10.12
CA ARG A 284 13.48 22.69 10.29
C ARG A 284 13.82 24.01 10.98
N CYS A 285 12.96 25.03 10.86
CA CYS A 285 13.15 26.32 11.54
C CYS A 285 12.37 26.45 12.86
N GLY A 286 11.68 25.38 13.30
CA GLY A 286 10.96 25.34 14.57
C GLY A 286 9.44 25.47 14.48
N SER A 287 8.87 25.57 13.27
CA SER A 287 7.40 25.63 13.12
C SER A 287 6.73 24.33 13.59
N ARG A 288 5.73 24.49 14.47
CA ARG A 288 4.91 23.40 15.02
C ARG A 288 3.74 23.03 14.12
N PHE A 289 3.28 23.94 13.28
CA PHE A 289 2.20 23.68 12.33
C PHE A 289 2.63 22.64 11.28
N ARG A 290 1.72 21.70 11.01
CA ARG A 290 1.87 20.66 9.98
C ARG A 290 0.55 20.51 9.25
N LEU A 291 0.64 20.49 7.93
CA LEU A 291 -0.46 20.01 7.10
C LEU A 291 -0.41 18.49 7.08
N GLY A 292 -1.50 17.88 7.55
CA GLY A 292 -1.71 16.43 7.50
C GLY A 292 -1.90 15.92 6.07
N ALA A 293 -2.34 14.66 5.95
CA ALA A 293 -2.68 14.08 4.66
C ALA A 293 -3.90 14.81 4.06
N MET A 294 -3.67 15.64 3.05
CA MET A 294 -4.75 16.37 2.38
C MET A 294 -5.50 15.45 1.41
N PRO A 295 -6.84 15.42 1.45
CA PRO A 295 -7.61 14.71 0.46
C PRO A 295 -7.33 15.22 -0.95
N TRP A 296 -7.37 14.32 -1.93
CA TRP A 296 -7.04 14.69 -3.31
C TRP A 296 -8.13 15.53 -3.99
N TRP A 297 -9.33 15.55 -3.43
CA TRP A 297 -10.46 16.37 -3.86
C TRP A 297 -10.50 17.75 -3.18
N GLY A 298 -9.51 18.10 -2.35
CA GLY A 298 -9.47 19.35 -1.60
C GLY A 298 -9.48 19.14 -0.08
N LEU A 299 -9.27 20.24 0.64
CA LEU A 299 -9.32 20.34 2.09
C LEU A 299 -10.73 20.10 2.62
N SER A 300 -10.84 19.48 3.81
CA SER A 300 -12.11 19.44 4.53
C SER A 300 -12.39 20.80 5.19
N THR A 301 -13.65 21.08 5.54
CA THR A 301 -14.01 22.30 6.28
C THR A 301 -13.21 22.46 7.59
N ALA A 302 -12.91 21.35 8.26
CA ALA A 302 -12.08 21.35 9.46
C ALA A 302 -10.62 21.72 9.15
N ASP A 303 -10.05 21.20 8.05
CA ASP A 303 -8.70 21.55 7.62
C ASP A 303 -8.60 23.01 7.17
N GLU A 304 -9.63 23.53 6.48
CA GLU A 304 -9.70 24.94 6.10
C GLU A 304 -9.76 25.87 7.32
N ALA A 305 -10.55 25.50 8.33
CA ALA A 305 -10.62 26.26 9.59
C ALA A 305 -9.27 26.24 10.33
N ALA A 306 -8.63 25.07 10.44
CA ALA A 306 -7.30 24.95 11.03
C ALA A 306 -6.24 25.75 10.27
N LEU A 307 -6.35 25.83 8.94
CA LEU A 307 -5.46 26.62 8.09
C LEU A 307 -5.62 28.13 8.38
N ARG A 308 -6.86 28.64 8.38
CA ARG A 308 -7.17 30.05 8.67
C ARG A 308 -6.70 30.46 10.05
N ASP A 309 -6.94 29.60 11.03
CA ASP A 309 -6.52 29.78 12.41
C ASP A 309 -4.97 29.82 12.53
N ALA A 310 -4.26 28.92 11.86
CA ALA A 310 -2.80 28.96 11.80
C ALA A 310 -2.26 30.25 11.14
N VAL A 311 -2.91 30.73 10.07
CA VAL A 311 -2.55 32.00 9.43
C VAL A 311 -2.78 33.18 10.36
N SER A 312 -3.89 33.22 11.10
CA SER A 312 -4.18 34.33 12.03
C SER A 312 -3.16 34.45 13.16
N ARG A 313 -2.52 33.34 13.56
CA ARG A 313 -1.44 33.33 14.56
C ARG A 313 -0.05 33.57 13.96
N SER A 314 0.11 33.31 12.66
CA SER A 314 1.37 33.40 11.95
C SER A 314 1.61 34.84 11.49
N ARG A 315 2.85 35.33 11.66
CA ARG A 315 3.29 36.60 11.10
C ARG A 315 4.08 36.34 9.83
N ASP A 316 3.59 36.82 8.69
CA ASP A 316 4.19 36.56 7.36
C ASP A 316 5.67 36.97 7.26
N ASP A 317 6.06 37.99 8.01
CA ASP A 317 7.40 38.59 8.10
C ASP A 317 8.31 37.93 9.14
N ALA A 318 7.80 36.97 9.92
CA ALA A 318 8.62 36.23 10.87
C ALA A 318 9.71 35.43 10.15
N ARG A 319 10.85 35.20 10.83
CA ARG A 319 11.94 34.35 10.33
C ARG A 319 11.50 32.90 10.06
N CYS A 320 10.50 32.41 10.78
CA CYS A 320 9.91 31.09 10.62
C CYS A 320 8.38 31.17 10.79
N PRO A 321 7.64 31.65 9.77
CA PRO A 321 6.18 31.71 9.84
C PRO A 321 5.64 30.28 9.83
N GLU A 322 4.53 30.03 10.53
CA GLU A 322 3.87 28.72 10.49
C GLU A 322 3.32 28.45 9.08
N ILE A 323 2.65 29.45 8.54
CA ILE A 323 2.11 29.50 7.19
C ILE A 323 2.05 30.95 6.74
N LYS A 324 2.21 31.19 5.44
CA LYS A 324 2.07 32.53 4.85
C LYS A 324 0.67 32.74 4.26
N LYS A 325 0.15 33.98 4.29
CA LYS A 325 -1.15 34.32 3.64
C LYS A 325 -1.22 33.94 2.16
N ALA A 326 -0.10 34.05 1.43
CA ALA A 326 -0.05 33.64 0.03
C ALA A 326 -0.23 32.11 -0.16
N GLU A 327 0.28 31.32 0.78
CA GLU A 327 0.20 29.85 0.76
C GLU A 327 -1.22 29.39 1.09
N GLU A 328 -1.84 30.01 2.09
CA GLU A 328 -3.24 29.78 2.42
C GLU A 328 -4.14 30.04 1.21
N ARG A 329 -4.05 31.23 0.60
CA ARG A 329 -4.84 31.58 -0.59
C ARG A 329 -4.64 30.58 -1.72
N SER A 330 -3.39 30.14 -1.94
CA SER A 330 -3.07 29.15 -2.97
C SER A 330 -3.69 27.78 -2.67
N LEU A 331 -3.62 27.32 -1.42
CA LEU A 331 -4.22 26.06 -0.98
C LEU A 331 -5.75 26.08 -1.08
N LEU A 332 -6.40 27.11 -0.55
CA LEU A 332 -7.86 27.24 -0.58
C LEU A 332 -8.38 27.34 -2.02
N ALA A 333 -7.73 28.14 -2.87
CA ALA A 333 -8.16 28.30 -4.26
C ALA A 333 -7.97 27.01 -5.08
N ALA A 334 -6.85 26.29 -4.91
CA ALA A 334 -6.64 25.01 -5.58
C ALA A 334 -7.58 23.91 -5.05
N SER A 335 -7.82 23.90 -3.73
CA SER A 335 -8.78 23.01 -3.07
C SER A 335 -10.19 23.20 -3.63
N ASP A 336 -10.67 24.45 -3.68
CA ASP A 336 -12.01 24.80 -4.17
C ASP A 336 -12.19 24.39 -5.65
N ARG A 337 -11.18 24.66 -6.49
CA ARG A 337 -11.20 24.25 -7.90
C ARG A 337 -11.24 22.73 -8.09
N LEU A 338 -10.52 21.97 -7.27
CA LEU A 338 -10.57 20.51 -7.29
C LEU A 338 -11.93 19.98 -6.81
N ALA A 339 -12.45 20.52 -5.70
CA ALA A 339 -13.72 20.11 -5.12
C ALA A 339 -14.90 20.36 -6.07
N LYS A 340 -14.90 21.50 -6.78
CA LYS A 340 -15.94 21.88 -7.75
C LYS A 340 -15.74 21.31 -9.15
N ARG A 341 -14.63 20.62 -9.43
CA ARG A 341 -14.36 20.10 -10.77
C ARG A 341 -15.33 18.98 -11.13
N ALA A 342 -16.24 19.29 -12.06
CA ALA A 342 -17.19 18.31 -12.59
C ALA A 342 -16.46 17.07 -13.13
N GLY A 343 -16.96 15.88 -12.75
CA GLY A 343 -16.44 14.60 -13.23
C GLY A 343 -15.10 14.17 -12.64
N LEU A 344 -14.40 14.98 -11.82
CA LEU A 344 -13.08 14.62 -11.30
C LEU A 344 -13.11 13.34 -10.45
N ARG A 345 -14.12 13.19 -9.60
CA ARG A 345 -14.26 11.98 -8.77
C ARG A 345 -14.50 10.72 -9.60
N ALA A 346 -15.31 10.83 -10.65
CA ALA A 346 -15.52 9.73 -11.59
C ALA A 346 -14.23 9.43 -12.37
N ALA A 347 -13.46 10.46 -12.73
CA ALA A 347 -12.21 10.32 -13.46
C ALA A 347 -11.12 9.64 -12.61
N VAL A 348 -10.96 10.03 -11.34
CA VAL A 348 -10.09 9.33 -10.39
C VAL A 348 -10.56 7.89 -10.21
N GLY A 349 -11.87 7.67 -10.07
CA GLY A 349 -12.45 6.32 -10.02
C GLY A 349 -12.09 5.46 -11.25
N ALA A 350 -12.13 6.05 -12.45
CA ALA A 350 -11.74 5.37 -13.69
C ALA A 350 -10.24 5.03 -13.71
N LEU A 351 -9.38 5.97 -13.30
CA LEU A 351 -7.93 5.76 -13.17
C LEU A 351 -7.60 4.62 -12.19
N VAL A 352 -8.22 4.65 -11.01
CA VAL A 352 -8.04 3.64 -9.97
C VAL A 352 -8.56 2.28 -10.44
N SER A 353 -9.71 2.24 -11.12
CA SER A 353 -10.28 1.00 -11.64
C SER A 353 -9.40 0.38 -12.72
N TRP A 354 -8.87 1.19 -13.63
CA TRP A 354 -7.95 0.73 -14.66
C TRP A 354 -6.65 0.17 -14.04
N LEU A 355 -6.05 0.88 -13.08
CA LEU A 355 -4.87 0.39 -12.36
C LEU A 355 -5.18 -0.87 -11.53
N ALA A 356 -6.33 -0.94 -10.87
CA ALA A 356 -6.73 -2.10 -10.09
C ALA A 356 -6.89 -3.36 -10.95
N ARG A 357 -7.35 -3.23 -12.21
CA ARG A 357 -7.39 -4.35 -13.16
C ARG A 357 -6.00 -4.86 -13.51
N GLY A 358 -5.05 -3.96 -13.74
CA GLY A 358 -3.65 -4.34 -13.98
C GLY A 358 -3.03 -5.02 -12.75
N ALA A 359 -3.23 -4.45 -11.57
CA ALA A 359 -2.79 -5.02 -10.29
C ALA A 359 -3.40 -6.40 -10.02
N ALA A 360 -4.68 -6.61 -10.36
CA ALA A 360 -5.33 -7.90 -10.25
C ALA A 360 -4.66 -8.98 -11.12
N ARG A 361 -4.34 -8.63 -12.37
CA ARG A 361 -3.65 -9.55 -13.29
C ARG A 361 -2.26 -9.90 -12.78
N GLU A 362 -1.49 -8.90 -12.33
CA GLU A 362 -0.16 -9.11 -11.75
C GLU A 362 -0.22 -10.05 -10.54
N ALA A 363 -1.13 -9.80 -9.59
CA ALA A 363 -1.26 -10.65 -8.40
C ALA A 363 -1.64 -12.11 -8.76
N LEU A 364 -2.41 -12.32 -9.82
CA LEU A 364 -2.74 -13.66 -10.32
C LEU A 364 -1.53 -14.35 -10.97
N VAL A 365 -0.75 -13.63 -11.79
CA VAL A 365 0.50 -14.16 -12.38
C VAL A 365 1.52 -14.50 -11.30
N GLU A 366 1.65 -13.66 -10.27
CA GLU A 366 2.52 -13.94 -9.12
C GLU A 366 2.06 -15.19 -8.38
N LEU A 367 0.75 -15.35 -8.16
CA LEU A 367 0.19 -16.55 -7.54
C LEU A 367 0.46 -17.81 -8.36
N GLU A 368 0.36 -17.75 -9.68
CA GLU A 368 0.70 -18.86 -10.57
C GLU A 368 2.18 -19.22 -10.49
N ALA A 369 3.06 -18.22 -10.50
CA ALA A 369 4.50 -18.42 -10.36
C ALA A 369 4.86 -19.09 -9.02
N ILE A 370 4.24 -18.64 -7.91
CA ILE A 370 4.40 -19.23 -6.58
C ILE A 370 3.96 -20.70 -6.60
N LYS A 371 2.78 -21.01 -7.16
CA LYS A 371 2.24 -22.38 -7.22
C LYS A 371 3.06 -23.32 -8.10
N ALA A 372 3.57 -22.82 -9.22
CA ALA A 372 4.42 -23.58 -10.12
C ALA A 372 5.82 -23.81 -9.55
N ASN A 373 6.12 -23.26 -8.35
CA ASN A 373 7.47 -23.15 -7.80
C ASN A 373 8.46 -22.49 -8.80
N CYS A 374 7.91 -21.79 -9.80
CA CYS A 374 8.64 -21.05 -10.79
C CYS A 374 9.07 -19.74 -10.14
N HIS A 375 10.25 -19.78 -9.53
CA HIS A 375 10.93 -18.57 -9.11
C HIS A 375 11.20 -17.77 -10.38
N CYS A 376 10.46 -16.70 -10.62
CA CYS A 376 10.63 -15.88 -11.81
C CYS A 376 12.08 -15.35 -11.84
N HIS A 377 12.92 -16.03 -12.61
CA HIS A 377 14.37 -15.86 -12.61
C HIS A 377 14.86 -14.80 -13.60
N LYS A 378 13.96 -14.00 -14.18
CA LYS A 378 14.28 -12.98 -15.18
C LYS A 378 13.33 -11.79 -15.10
N CYS A 379 13.51 -10.93 -14.10
CA CYS A 379 12.92 -9.59 -14.10
C CYS A 379 14.05 -8.56 -14.12
N LEU A 380 14.00 -7.72 -15.16
CA LEU A 380 14.91 -6.65 -15.59
C LEU A 380 15.65 -5.96 -14.44
N GLY A 381 16.97 -5.78 -14.60
CA GLY A 381 17.87 -5.15 -13.63
C GLY A 381 17.44 -3.72 -13.29
N LEU A 382 16.61 -3.59 -12.27
CA LEU A 382 16.15 -2.32 -11.73
C LEU A 382 16.45 -2.34 -10.24
N ASP A 383 16.46 -1.17 -9.59
CA ASP A 383 16.59 -1.09 -8.13
C ASP A 383 15.62 -2.11 -7.47
N PRO A 384 16.06 -2.95 -6.52
CA PRO A 384 15.20 -3.92 -5.83
C PRO A 384 13.95 -3.31 -5.18
N ARG A 385 13.97 -2.00 -4.85
CA ARG A 385 12.80 -1.25 -4.38
C ARG A 385 11.93 -0.74 -5.53
N ALA A 386 12.47 -0.67 -6.74
CA ALA A 386 11.79 -0.28 -7.97
C ALA A 386 11.42 -1.48 -8.85
N GLN A 387 11.93 -2.70 -8.63
CA GLN A 387 11.63 -3.89 -9.44
C GLN A 387 10.17 -4.34 -9.30
N PRO A 388 9.62 -4.55 -8.09
CA PRO A 388 8.20 -4.78 -7.94
C PRO A 388 7.41 -3.59 -8.48
N ARG A 389 7.87 -2.35 -8.24
CA ARG A 389 7.15 -1.13 -8.64
C ARG A 389 7.12 -0.90 -10.14
N LEU A 390 8.19 -1.20 -10.87
CA LEU A 390 8.31 -1.04 -12.31
C LEU A 390 7.80 -2.27 -13.03
N ALA A 391 7.93 -3.48 -12.48
CA ALA A 391 7.23 -4.66 -13.00
C ALA A 391 5.72 -4.51 -12.84
N ALA A 392 5.24 -3.98 -11.71
CA ALA A 392 3.85 -3.64 -11.48
C ALA A 392 3.38 -2.53 -12.43
N LEU A 393 4.12 -1.42 -12.53
CA LEU A 393 3.82 -0.36 -13.51
C LEU A 393 3.86 -0.88 -14.95
N LEU A 394 4.89 -1.59 -15.37
CA LEU A 394 5.01 -2.11 -16.73
C LEU A 394 3.95 -3.17 -17.02
N SER A 395 3.59 -4.04 -16.07
CA SER A 395 2.52 -5.03 -16.25
C SER A 395 1.12 -4.40 -16.22
N MET A 396 0.92 -3.35 -15.42
CA MET A 396 -0.30 -2.53 -15.43
C MET A 396 -0.44 -1.71 -16.74
N LEU A 397 0.67 -1.41 -17.43
CA LEU A 397 0.72 -0.55 -18.62
C LEU A 397 0.92 -1.29 -19.95
N ALA A 398 1.49 -2.50 -19.95
CA ALA A 398 1.88 -3.24 -21.16
C ALA A 398 0.72 -3.96 -21.86
N HIS A 399 -0.50 -3.87 -21.33
CA HIS A 399 -1.67 -4.53 -21.92
C HIS A 399 -2.67 -3.51 -22.45
N PRO A 400 -2.53 -3.08 -23.72
CA PRO A 400 -3.63 -2.46 -24.44
C PRO A 400 -4.70 -3.53 -24.69
N GLU A 401 -5.83 -3.34 -24.00
CA GLU A 401 -7.18 -3.91 -24.17
C GLU A 401 -7.39 -5.18 -25.00
N HIS A 402 -7.98 -6.19 -24.36
CA HIS A 402 -9.18 -6.89 -24.83
C HIS A 402 -10.13 -7.08 -23.64
#